data_AF-A0A6P1DTX2-F1
#
_entry.id   AF-A0A6P1DTX2-F1
#
_cell.length_a   1.000
_cell.length_b   1.000
_cell.length_c   1.000
_cell.angle_alpha   90.00
_cell.angle_beta   90.00
_cell.angle_gamma   90.00
#
_symmetry.space_group_name_H-M   'P 1'
#
loop_
_entity.id
_entity.type
_entity.pdbx_description
1 polymer ?
#
loop_
_entity_poly.entity_id
_entity_poly.type
_entity_poly.pdbx_seq_one_letter_code
_entity_poly.pdbx_strand_id
1 'polypeptide(L)' 'MMSPDLWKMWLLIDPRRVLIGLAVFLTILGIAIHMILLSTAEFNWLEDGVPAASVQQVTSVVPQR' A
#
# COMPACT_ATOMS: atom_id res chain seq x y z
N MET A 1 -30.83 21.46 -7.03
CA MET A 1 -30.83 22.10 -5.71
C MET A 1 -30.50 20.99 -4.69
N MET A 2 -29.30 20.97 -4.12
CA MET A 2 -28.91 19.92 -3.17
C MET A 2 -29.79 20.01 -1.92
N SER A 3 -30.29 18.88 -1.43
CA SER A 3 -31.18 18.81 -0.29
C SER A 3 -30.48 19.31 0.99
N PRO A 4 -31.11 20.22 1.77
CA PRO A 4 -30.50 20.79 2.98
C PRO A 4 -30.37 19.78 4.14
N ASP A 5 -31.01 18.62 4.03
CA ASP A 5 -31.09 17.60 5.09
C ASP A 5 -29.89 16.65 5.18
N LEU A 6 -28.84 16.80 4.33
CA LEU A 6 -27.70 15.88 4.27
C LEU A 6 -26.95 15.74 5.62
N TRP A 7 -26.98 16.76 6.46
CA TRP A 7 -26.34 16.72 7.78
C TRP A 7 -26.99 15.72 8.75
N LYS A 8 -28.28 15.37 8.53
CA LYS A 8 -29.00 14.38 9.37
C LYS A 8 -28.42 12.98 9.26
N MET A 9 -27.65 12.66 8.21
CA MET A 9 -26.97 11.37 8.09
C MET A 9 -26.00 11.11 9.25
N TRP A 10 -25.44 12.17 9.86
CA TRP A 10 -24.57 12.08 11.03
C TRP A 10 -25.30 11.81 12.34
N LEU A 11 -26.63 11.89 12.38
CA LEU A 11 -27.42 11.54 13.58
C LEU A 11 -27.57 10.02 13.74
N LEU A 12 -27.50 9.28 12.65
CA LEU A 12 -27.62 7.82 12.65
C LEU A 12 -26.26 7.11 12.68
N ILE A 13 -25.21 7.76 12.18
CA ILE A 13 -23.89 7.18 12.05
C ILE A 13 -22.87 8.01 12.85
N ASP A 14 -22.18 7.37 13.80
CA ASP A 14 -21.13 8.01 14.58
C ASP A 14 -20.01 8.57 13.67
N PRO A 15 -19.81 9.90 13.59
CA PRO A 15 -18.91 10.51 12.61
C PRO A 15 -17.46 10.02 12.72
N ARG A 16 -17.02 9.74 13.95
CA ARG A 16 -15.68 9.18 14.21
C ARG A 16 -15.48 7.82 13.54
N ARG A 17 -16.48 6.93 13.61
CA ARG A 17 -16.38 5.58 13.05
C ARG A 17 -16.31 5.63 11.52
N VAL A 18 -17.06 6.53 10.90
CA VAL A 18 -17.01 6.74 9.44
C VAL A 18 -15.64 7.23 8.99
N LEU A 19 -15.06 8.23 9.69
CA LEU A 19 -13.73 8.74 9.36
C LEU A 19 -12.65 7.67 9.48
N ILE A 20 -12.70 6.86 10.55
CA ILE A 20 -11.78 5.74 10.74
C ILE A 20 -12.01 4.67 9.67
N GLY A 21 -13.26 4.30 9.40
CA GLY A 21 -13.60 3.32 8.37
C GLY A 21 -13.13 3.74 6.98
N LEU A 22 -13.28 5.03 6.62
CA LEU A 22 -12.78 5.60 5.38
C LEU A 22 -11.25 5.56 5.32
N ALA A 23 -10.56 5.96 6.40
CA ALA A 23 -9.10 5.93 6.46
C ALA A 23 -8.54 4.51 6.32
N VAL A 24 -9.14 3.54 7.01
CA VAL A 24 -8.77 2.13 6.94
C VAL A 24 -9.05 1.57 5.54
N PHE A 25 -10.23 1.84 4.99
CA PHE A 25 -10.59 1.41 3.63
C PHE A 25 -9.62 1.94 2.59
N LEU A 26 -9.32 3.24 2.60
CA LEU A 26 -8.38 3.87 1.68
C LEU A 26 -6.96 3.34 1.85
N THR A 27 -6.54 3.06 3.08
CA THR A 27 -5.21 2.50 3.37
C THR A 27 -5.07 1.08 2.84
N ILE A 28 -6.06 0.22 3.11
CA ILE A 28 -6.09 -1.15 2.59
C ILE A 28 -6.14 -1.15 1.07
N LEU A 29 -6.99 -0.30 0.48
CA LEU A 29 -7.10 -0.14 -0.97
C LEU A 29 -5.78 0.34 -1.59
N GLY A 30 -5.12 1.32 -0.96
CA GLY A 30 -3.81 1.81 -1.37
C GLY A 30 -2.77 0.70 -1.37
N ILE A 31 -2.64 -0.03 -0.26
CA ILE A 31 -1.68 -1.15 -0.16
C ILE A 31 -2.00 -2.24 -1.19
N ALA A 32 -3.28 -2.60 -1.37
CA ALA A 32 -3.69 -3.61 -2.35
C ALA A 32 -3.24 -3.23 -3.77
N ILE A 33 -3.40 -1.96 -4.17
CA ILE A 33 -2.92 -1.46 -5.47
C ILE A 33 -1.39 -1.59 -5.57
N HIS A 34 -0.65 -1.20 -4.53
CA HIS A 34 0.81 -1.33 -4.54
C HIS A 34 1.25 -2.79 -4.68
N MET A 35 0.60 -3.72 -3.97
CA MET A 35 0.89 -5.15 -4.07
C MET A 35 0.60 -5.71 -5.47
N ILE A 36 -0.43 -5.20 -6.15
CA ILE A 36 -0.72 -5.57 -7.54
C ILE A 36 0.38 -5.07 -8.47
N LEU A 37 0.82 -3.81 -8.33
CA LEU A 37 1.89 -3.25 -9.16
C LEU A 37 3.22 -4.00 -8.94
N LEU A 38 3.59 -4.23 -7.68
CA LEU A 38 4.81 -4.98 -7.32
C LEU A 38 4.78 -6.43 -7.80
N SER A 39 3.61 -7.05 -7.91
CA SER A 39 3.51 -8.43 -8.37
C SER A 39 3.75 -8.58 -9.89
N THR A 40 3.76 -7.49 -10.65
CA THR A 40 3.99 -7.53 -12.10
C THR A 40 5.47 -7.35 -12.44
N ALA A 41 5.97 -8.08 -13.44
CA ALA A 41 7.39 -8.06 -13.80
C ALA A 41 7.91 -6.69 -14.28
N GLU A 42 7.03 -5.84 -14.83
CA GLU A 42 7.44 -4.54 -15.40
C GLU A 42 7.27 -3.36 -14.42
N PHE A 43 6.36 -3.45 -13.45
CA PHE A 43 6.11 -2.37 -12.49
C PHE A 43 6.67 -2.65 -11.08
N ASN A 44 7.42 -3.75 -10.91
CA ASN A 44 8.09 -4.06 -9.66
C ASN A 44 9.35 -3.19 -9.48
N TRP A 45 9.15 -1.99 -8.94
CA TRP A 45 10.23 -1.06 -8.66
C TRP A 45 11.24 -1.51 -7.59
N LEU A 46 11.00 -2.64 -6.90
CA LEU A 46 11.96 -3.22 -5.96
C LEU A 46 12.98 -4.15 -6.64
N GLU A 47 12.61 -4.76 -7.77
CA GLU A 47 13.47 -5.68 -8.53
C GLU A 47 14.01 -5.10 -9.84
N ASP A 48 13.57 -3.91 -10.26
CA ASP A 48 13.99 -3.24 -11.51
C ASP A 48 15.50 -2.92 -11.57
N GLY A 49 16.25 -3.16 -10.49
CA GLY A 49 17.72 -3.09 -10.51
C GLY A 49 18.28 -1.67 -10.62
N VAL A 50 17.50 -0.63 -10.29
CA VAL A 50 17.92 0.77 -10.33
C VAL A 50 17.70 1.44 -8.96
N PRO A 51 18.75 1.94 -8.29
CA PRO A 51 20.17 1.76 -8.59
C PRO A 51 20.56 0.28 -8.48
N ALA A 52 21.56 -0.15 -9.26
CA ALA A 52 22.07 -1.52 -9.26
C ALA A 52 22.20 -2.00 -7.82
N ALA A 53 21.32 -2.93 -7.42
CA ALA A 53 21.35 -3.48 -6.08
C ALA A 53 22.78 -3.99 -5.88
N SER A 54 23.51 -3.42 -4.93
CA SER A 54 24.72 -4.04 -4.42
C SER A 54 24.24 -5.31 -3.74
N VAL A 55 24.10 -6.38 -4.52
CA VAL A 55 24.03 -7.72 -3.99
C VAL A 55 25.34 -7.85 -3.25
N GLN A 56 25.33 -7.64 -1.93
CA GLN A 56 26.38 -8.13 -1.06
C GLN A 56 26.38 -9.63 -1.29
N GLN A 57 27.20 -10.08 -2.25
CA GLN A 57 27.60 -11.46 -2.37
C GLN A 57 28.24 -11.76 -1.03
N VAL A 58 27.48 -12.42 -0.16
CA VAL A 58 28.03 -13.11 1.00
C VAL A 58 28.79 -14.28 0.39
N THR A 59 30.02 -13.99 -0.07
CA THR A 59 30.94 -14.97 -0.60
C THR A 59 31.20 -15.93 0.54
N SER A 60 30.57 -17.10 0.50
CA SER A 60 30.95 -18.20 1.38
C SER A 60 32.38 -18.57 0.99
N VAL A 61 33.37 -18.05 1.72
CA VAL A 61 34.75 -18.52 1.68
C VAL A 61 34.73 -19.94 2.23
N VAL A 62 34.48 -20.91 1.37
CA VAL A 62 34.70 -22.33 1.68
C VAL A 62 36.07 -22.70 1.10
N PRO A 63 37.06 -23.00 1.96
CA PRO A 63 38.44 -23.17 1.56
C PRO A 63 38.61 -24.45 0.74
N GLN A 64 39.26 -24.32 -0.43
CA GLN A 64 39.72 -25.45 -1.24
C GLN A 64 40.65 -26.32 -0.39
N ARG A 65 40.22 -27.55 -0.10
CA ARG A 65 41.03 -28.63 0.46
C ARG A 65 41.29 -29.63 -0.65
#